data_AF-A0A0U2UPS8-F1
#
_entry.id   AF-A0A0U2UPS8-F1
#
_cell.length_a   1.000
_cell.length_b   1.000
_cell.length_c   1.000
_cell.angle_alpha   90.00
_cell.angle_beta   90.00
_cell.angle_gamma   90.00
#
_symmetry.space_group_name_H-M   'P 1'
#
loop_
_entity.id
_entity.type
_entity.pdbx_description
1 polymer ?
#
loop_
_entity_poly.entity_id
_entity_poly.type
_entity_poly.pdbx_seq_one_letter_code
_entity_poly.pdbx_strand_id
1 'polypeptide(L)'
;MAGDVWIWLGDSGGWRKAGSSVDSTNPTGGRAEELDGKASLSGGRSEELDGKAGLSGVRASGGCNAAMVDGPGPDDAIVVWGGGRPQPGHPAYRERGMHPGWVLNAHAGDVARLPDGEWRRRLKRAGLSVSDGSGDQRVYRVPVFHLQALAVRRLYGPADDGAHWRYGGSAATELPPRDEEAGRLKDPLLRRAAAAAVEALYALGLDFGEVLVAVDGGGRAAIRSVELPGKRLNAGGLWGTALDRFAAWYRTVRLGDGSTEQPLLIGADPEFVLLRADGTIASADRYFRAAEAGTDAVLVRRRLLRPVAELRPEPQDSPEALAAELRRLLRYAASRPGTDRLRWAAGGMPVPGLALGGHIHLSGVPLTGRLLRLLDSYAAFPLAMVEDPAGHKRRPRYGALGDFRLQPHGGFEYRTLPSWLVSPAAARAAFALALLCAREAWTLAYAPAEEERWVQAYYAGDRSELAGCLDRLAAEMAKTDSYAALSRWIEPLLDAARSGKTWDERADIRAKWRIPPFAGSGAVPVGGKRNGEERGSGIASAGKDSGGRQSGSKLNDGKASVGKLSDGKASVGKREGGERPHRGSPR
;
A
#
# COMPACT_ATOMS: atom_id res chain seq x y z
N MET A 1 31.75 -9.14 17.02
CA MET A 1 32.16 -9.35 15.63
C MET A 1 31.61 -8.21 14.78
N ALA A 2 32.45 -7.30 14.30
CA ALA A 2 31.99 -6.18 13.47
C ALA A 2 31.80 -6.68 12.03
N GLY A 3 30.55 -6.83 11.58
CA GLY A 3 30.29 -7.09 10.17
C GLY A 3 30.36 -5.81 9.36
N ASP A 4 30.98 -5.90 8.19
CA ASP A 4 31.01 -4.84 7.22
C ASP A 4 29.73 -4.84 6.39
N VAL A 5 29.34 -3.65 5.94
CA VAL A 5 28.25 -3.50 4.97
C VAL A 5 28.89 -3.09 3.65
N TRP A 6 28.64 -3.89 2.63
CA TRP A 6 29.16 -3.68 1.29
C TRP A 6 28.04 -3.22 0.37
N ILE A 7 28.32 -2.23 -0.47
CA ILE A 7 27.38 -1.66 -1.42
C ILE A 7 27.87 -1.99 -2.84
N TRP A 8 27.07 -2.75 -3.60
CA TRP A 8 27.27 -2.93 -5.03
C TRP A 8 26.52 -1.84 -5.80
N LEU A 9 27.15 -1.37 -6.89
CA LEU A 9 26.82 -0.14 -7.57
C LEU A 9 26.82 -0.34 -9.10
N GLY A 10 26.10 -1.38 -9.56
CA GLY A 10 25.86 -1.69 -10.97
C GLY A 10 27.10 -2.00 -11.81
N ASP A 11 26.90 -2.09 -13.14
CA ASP A 11 27.88 -2.57 -14.13
C ASP A 11 29.21 -1.80 -14.17
N SER A 12 29.27 -0.58 -13.62
CA SER A 12 30.47 0.25 -13.58
C SER A 12 31.08 0.44 -12.18
N GLY A 13 30.47 -0.11 -11.14
CA GLY A 13 30.80 0.20 -9.75
C GLY A 13 31.04 -1.06 -8.93
N GLY A 14 32.30 -1.49 -8.87
CA GLY A 14 32.76 -2.52 -7.96
C GLY A 14 32.27 -2.31 -6.52
N TRP A 15 32.23 -3.36 -5.70
CA TRP A 15 31.87 -3.25 -4.28
C TRP A 15 32.67 -2.16 -3.58
N ARG A 16 31.96 -1.27 -2.90
CA ARG A 16 32.55 -0.34 -1.92
C ARG A 16 32.10 -0.70 -0.51
N LYS A 17 32.95 -0.43 0.46
CA LYS A 17 32.58 -0.54 1.88
C LYS A 17 31.76 0.70 2.25
N ALA A 18 30.65 0.52 2.97
CA ALA A 18 29.86 1.64 3.45
C ALA A 18 30.71 2.53 4.37
N GLY A 19 30.71 3.84 4.16
CA GLY A 19 31.50 4.82 4.92
C GLY A 19 32.95 5.02 4.47
N SER A 20 33.46 4.30 3.46
CA SER A 20 34.69 4.70 2.76
C SER A 20 34.35 5.71 1.67
N SER A 21 34.94 6.91 1.71
CA SER A 21 34.83 7.88 0.61
C SER A 21 35.25 7.23 -0.69
N VAL A 22 34.48 7.45 -1.75
CA VAL A 22 34.93 7.11 -3.11
C VAL A 22 36.10 8.04 -3.39
N ASP A 23 37.32 7.53 -3.32
CA ASP A 23 38.48 8.25 -3.83
C ASP A 23 38.22 8.48 -5.32
N SER A 24 37.92 9.73 -5.67
CA SER A 24 37.72 10.18 -7.04
C SER A 24 39.04 10.38 -7.80
N THR A 25 40.12 9.74 -7.34
CA THR A 25 41.46 9.82 -7.93
C THR A 25 42.10 8.44 -8.04
N ASN A 26 41.67 7.65 -9.03
CA ASN A 26 42.61 6.91 -9.89
C ASN A 26 41.87 6.20 -11.04
N PRO A 27 42.04 6.65 -12.30
CA PRO A 27 41.91 5.79 -13.45
C PRO A 27 43.28 5.15 -13.71
N THR A 28 43.71 4.19 -12.88
CA THR A 28 44.80 3.31 -13.30
C THR A 28 44.21 2.20 -14.12
N GLY A 29 44.01 2.52 -15.41
CA GLY A 29 43.97 1.50 -16.45
C GLY A 29 45.19 0.61 -16.28
N GLY A 30 44.94 -0.69 -16.07
CA GLY A 30 45.97 -1.71 -16.22
C GLY A 30 46.56 -1.56 -17.61
N ARG A 31 47.80 -1.09 -17.63
CA ARG A 31 48.65 -0.96 -18.81
C ARG A 31 48.70 -2.33 -19.48
N ALA A 32 48.35 -2.36 -20.77
CA ALA A 32 48.61 -3.52 -21.62
C ALA A 32 50.12 -3.78 -21.58
N GLU A 33 50.54 -4.90 -21.00
CA GLU A 33 51.86 -5.44 -21.25
C GLU A 33 51.83 -6.17 -22.58
N GLU A 34 52.39 -5.49 -23.56
CA GLU A 34 52.93 -6.02 -24.81
C GLU A 34 54.05 -7.01 -24.45
N LEU A 35 53.77 -8.31 -24.57
CA LEU A 35 54.79 -9.35 -24.59
C LEU A 35 54.83 -9.95 -26.00
N ASP A 36 55.75 -9.41 -26.78
CA ASP A 36 56.20 -9.94 -28.06
C ASP A 36 57.25 -11.03 -27.78
N GLY A 37 57.08 -12.26 -28.29
CA GLY A 37 58.11 -13.30 -28.07
C GLY A 37 57.82 -14.78 -28.30
N LYS A 38 57.45 -15.14 -29.54
CA LYS A 38 57.83 -16.38 -30.29
C LYS A 38 57.41 -17.80 -29.84
N ALA A 39 56.75 -18.45 -30.81
CA ALA A 39 56.77 -19.88 -31.19
C ALA A 39 56.05 -20.88 -30.25
N SER A 40 55.09 -21.68 -30.73
CA SER A 40 55.24 -22.64 -31.82
C SER A 40 53.89 -23.20 -32.30
N LEU A 41 53.87 -23.59 -33.58
CA LEU A 41 52.77 -24.15 -34.35
C LEU A 41 52.45 -25.61 -33.98
N SER A 42 51.16 -25.92 -33.79
CA SER A 42 50.44 -27.11 -34.25
C SER A 42 48.95 -26.87 -33.92
N GLY A 43 47.94 -27.01 -34.77
CA GLY A 43 47.74 -27.84 -35.95
C GLY A 43 46.50 -28.71 -35.68
N GLY A 44 45.32 -28.36 -36.19
CA GLY A 44 44.16 -29.27 -36.15
C GLY A 44 42.76 -28.64 -36.29
N ARG A 45 42.23 -28.66 -37.53
CA ARG A 45 40.83 -28.91 -38.01
C ARG A 45 39.66 -28.43 -37.13
N SER A 46 38.81 -27.49 -37.53
CA SER A 46 37.76 -27.57 -38.58
C SER A 46 36.86 -28.80 -38.47
N GLU A 47 35.65 -28.62 -37.92
CA GLU A 47 34.44 -29.26 -38.48
C GLU A 47 33.19 -28.46 -38.15
N GLU A 48 32.46 -28.19 -39.23
CA GLU A 48 31.22 -27.45 -39.39
C GLU A 48 30.14 -28.50 -39.68
N LEU A 49 29.00 -28.48 -38.98
CA LEU A 49 27.81 -29.21 -39.42
C LEU A 49 26.53 -28.41 -39.12
N ASP A 50 26.00 -27.85 -40.19
CA ASP A 50 24.60 -27.48 -40.40
C ASP A 50 23.67 -28.71 -40.36
N GLY A 51 22.43 -28.53 -39.90
CA GLY A 51 21.39 -29.56 -40.00
C GLY A 51 20.00 -29.11 -39.57
N LYS A 52 19.17 -28.72 -40.55
CA LYS A 52 17.79 -28.21 -40.45
C LYS A 52 16.73 -29.23 -39.99
N ALA A 53 15.73 -28.67 -39.30
CA ALA A 53 14.27 -28.85 -39.41
C ALA A 53 13.58 -30.16 -38.97
N GLY A 54 12.56 -29.98 -38.10
CA GLY A 54 11.49 -30.93 -37.83
C GLY A 54 10.39 -30.32 -36.95
N LEU A 55 9.29 -29.87 -37.58
CA LEU A 55 8.06 -29.38 -36.97
C LEU A 55 7.29 -30.52 -36.26
N SER A 56 6.85 -30.30 -35.01
CA SER A 56 5.47 -30.63 -34.54
C SER A 56 5.31 -30.33 -33.05
N GLY A 57 4.13 -29.82 -32.66
CA GLY A 57 3.69 -29.79 -31.26
C GLY A 57 3.27 -28.43 -30.74
N VAL A 58 2.05 -28.02 -31.08
CA VAL A 58 1.33 -26.92 -30.41
C VAL A 58 1.15 -27.28 -28.93
N ARG A 59 1.84 -26.56 -28.03
CA ARG A 59 1.51 -26.51 -26.61
C ARG A 59 1.45 -25.05 -26.17
N ALA A 60 0.35 -24.72 -25.50
CA ALA A 60 0.11 -23.43 -24.87
C ALA A 60 1.22 -23.11 -23.86
N SER A 61 1.95 -22.03 -24.10
CA SER A 61 2.93 -21.44 -23.18
C SER A 61 2.60 -19.97 -22.95
N GLY A 62 1.65 -19.73 -22.05
CA GLY A 62 1.39 -18.43 -21.43
C GLY A 62 1.84 -18.44 -19.97
N GLY A 63 3.02 -18.98 -19.70
CA GLY A 63 3.67 -18.93 -18.39
C GLY A 63 4.95 -18.12 -18.55
N CYS A 64 4.96 -16.91 -18.00
CA CYS A 64 6.18 -16.13 -17.82
C CYS A 64 7.06 -16.87 -16.80
N ASN A 65 7.83 -17.84 -17.29
CA ASN A 65 9.04 -18.27 -16.61
C ASN A 65 9.95 -17.03 -16.57
N ALA A 66 10.11 -16.45 -15.39
CA ALA A 66 11.15 -15.48 -15.12
C ALA A 66 12.50 -16.17 -15.37
N ALA A 67 13.05 -15.99 -16.57
CA ALA A 67 14.41 -16.37 -16.84
C ALA A 67 15.29 -15.56 -15.88
N MET A 68 16.01 -16.26 -15.00
CA MET A 68 17.02 -15.67 -14.13
C MET A 68 18.06 -14.99 -15.02
N VAL A 69 18.07 -13.66 -15.00
CA VAL A 69 19.16 -12.86 -15.59
C VAL A 69 20.28 -12.78 -14.54
N ASP A 70 21.52 -13.02 -14.97
CA ASP A 70 22.72 -13.01 -14.15
C ASP A 70 22.93 -11.64 -13.46
N GLY A 71 22.83 -11.63 -12.12
CA GLY A 71 23.32 -10.54 -11.27
C GLY A 71 22.50 -9.23 -11.23
N PRO A 72 22.86 -8.30 -10.31
CA PRO A 72 22.23 -6.98 -10.16
C PRO A 72 22.49 -6.09 -11.37
N GLY A 73 21.46 -5.39 -11.83
CA GLY A 73 21.53 -4.42 -12.92
C GLY A 73 22.13 -3.06 -12.51
N PRO A 74 22.29 -2.12 -13.48
CA PRO A 74 22.92 -0.81 -13.27
C PRO A 74 22.16 0.13 -12.32
N ASP A 75 20.90 -0.18 -12.02
CA ASP A 75 20.00 0.59 -11.16
C ASP A 75 19.65 -0.11 -9.84
N ASP A 76 20.26 -1.27 -9.59
CA ASP A 76 20.14 -2.02 -8.36
C ASP A 76 21.23 -1.58 -7.38
N ALA A 77 20.91 -1.59 -6.09
CA ALA A 77 21.92 -1.49 -5.04
C ALA A 77 21.87 -2.74 -4.18
N ILE A 78 22.98 -3.47 -4.05
CA ILE A 78 23.04 -4.59 -3.10
C ILE A 78 23.75 -4.14 -1.83
N VAL A 79 23.08 -4.29 -0.70
CA VAL A 79 23.62 -4.06 0.64
C VAL A 79 23.87 -5.41 1.28
N VAL A 80 25.14 -5.83 1.41
CA VAL A 80 25.50 -7.14 1.96
C VAL A 80 26.13 -7.00 3.34
N TRP A 81 25.72 -7.87 4.26
CA TRP A 81 26.31 -8.01 5.59
C TRP A 81 27.38 -9.13 5.58
N GLY A 82 28.60 -8.85 6.05
CA GLY A 82 29.63 -9.90 6.18
C GLY A 82 31.02 -9.40 6.60
N GLY A 83 31.93 -10.32 6.94
CA GLY A 83 33.29 -10.01 7.39
C GLY A 83 34.30 -9.67 6.27
N GLY A 84 33.87 -9.68 5.00
CA GLY A 84 34.74 -9.41 3.85
C GLY A 84 33.95 -9.04 2.59
N ARG A 85 34.67 -8.52 1.57
CA ARG A 85 34.08 -8.12 0.28
C ARG A 85 33.41 -9.32 -0.39
N PRO A 86 32.15 -9.22 -0.84
CA PRO A 86 31.50 -10.32 -1.57
C PRO A 86 32.24 -10.64 -2.87
N GLN A 87 32.50 -11.92 -3.14
CA GLN A 87 33.15 -12.39 -4.37
C GLN A 87 32.12 -12.52 -5.52
N PRO A 88 32.52 -12.49 -6.81
CA PRO A 88 31.64 -12.84 -7.92
C PRO A 88 30.96 -14.21 -7.70
N GLY A 89 29.66 -14.32 -7.98
CA GLY A 89 28.89 -15.56 -7.73
C GLY A 89 28.35 -15.75 -6.30
N HIS A 90 28.54 -14.77 -5.41
CA HIS A 90 27.95 -14.75 -4.07
C HIS A 90 26.42 -14.98 -4.07
N PRO A 91 25.84 -15.78 -3.14
CA PRO A 91 24.40 -16.09 -3.11
C PRO A 91 23.48 -14.86 -3.12
N ALA A 92 23.95 -13.74 -2.56
CA ALA A 92 23.23 -12.46 -2.58
C ALA A 92 22.89 -11.93 -4.00
N TYR A 93 23.52 -12.45 -5.07
CA TYR A 93 23.16 -12.11 -6.45
C TYR A 93 21.99 -12.91 -7.01
N ARG A 94 21.64 -14.05 -6.40
CA ARG A 94 20.72 -15.04 -6.98
C ARG A 94 19.35 -15.08 -6.32
N GLU A 95 19.26 -14.66 -5.06
CA GLU A 95 18.02 -14.75 -4.29
C GLU A 95 17.37 -13.37 -4.08
N ARG A 96 16.15 -13.20 -4.62
CA ARG A 96 15.26 -12.09 -4.24
C ARG A 96 14.75 -12.36 -2.81
N GLY A 97 15.56 -12.08 -1.80
CA GLY A 97 15.28 -12.44 -0.41
C GLY A 97 16.52 -12.99 0.28
N MET A 98 16.65 -12.78 1.59
CA MET A 98 17.96 -12.69 2.25
C MET A 98 18.55 -14.00 2.76
N HIS A 99 19.78 -14.29 2.29
CA HIS A 99 20.97 -14.58 3.09
C HIS A 99 22.25 -14.22 2.28
N PRO A 100 23.28 -13.52 2.79
CA PRO A 100 23.35 -12.44 3.80
C PRO A 100 23.22 -11.02 3.20
N GLY A 101 22.63 -10.86 2.01
CA GLY A 101 22.49 -9.56 1.32
C GLY A 101 21.06 -9.13 1.08
N TRP A 102 20.83 -7.82 1.11
CA TRP A 102 19.59 -7.16 0.69
C TRP A 102 19.81 -6.46 -0.65
N VAL A 103 19.13 -6.94 -1.70
CA VAL A 103 19.04 -6.24 -2.99
C VAL A 103 17.95 -5.17 -2.91
N LEU A 104 18.33 -3.91 -2.90
CA LEU A 104 17.44 -2.77 -3.09
C LEU A 104 17.20 -2.56 -4.57
N ASN A 105 15.96 -2.23 -4.91
CA ASN A 105 15.50 -1.91 -6.24
C ASN A 105 15.55 -3.10 -7.21
N ALA A 106 15.46 -4.35 -6.72
CA ALA A 106 15.62 -5.57 -7.51
C ALA A 106 14.72 -5.70 -8.77
N HIS A 107 13.69 -4.86 -8.88
CA HIS A 107 12.77 -4.81 -10.03
C HIS A 107 13.08 -3.65 -10.99
N ALA A 108 14.19 -2.91 -10.81
CA ALA A 108 14.53 -1.73 -11.59
C ALA A 108 14.67 -2.05 -13.08
N GLY A 109 15.37 -3.15 -13.41
CA GLY A 109 15.51 -3.62 -14.78
C GLY A 109 14.16 -4.00 -15.42
N ASP A 110 13.26 -4.60 -14.65
CA ASP A 110 11.90 -4.93 -15.13
C ASP A 110 11.09 -3.65 -15.39
N VAL A 111 11.17 -2.67 -14.48
CA VAL A 111 10.50 -1.38 -14.62
C VAL A 111 11.04 -0.57 -15.80
N ALA A 112 12.36 -0.55 -16.01
CA ALA A 112 13.00 0.14 -17.13
C ALA A 112 12.55 -0.41 -18.50
N ARG A 113 12.14 -1.68 -18.57
CA ARG A 113 11.62 -2.33 -19.78
C ARG A 113 10.11 -2.18 -19.95
N LEU A 114 9.39 -1.60 -18.99
CA LEU A 114 7.95 -1.44 -19.12
C LEU A 114 7.63 -0.46 -20.26
N PRO A 115 6.70 -0.82 -21.16
CA PRO A 115 6.17 0.14 -22.12
C PRO A 115 5.56 1.36 -21.41
N ASP A 116 5.61 2.53 -22.04
CA ASP A 116 5.09 3.76 -21.44
C ASP A 116 3.63 3.66 -20.98
N GLY A 117 2.81 2.90 -21.70
CA GLY A 117 1.42 2.66 -21.32
C GLY A 117 1.28 1.83 -20.03
N GLU A 118 2.23 0.96 -19.72
CA GLU A 118 2.12 -0.01 -18.62
C GLU A 118 2.42 0.62 -17.26
N TRP A 119 3.54 1.33 -17.10
CA TRP A 119 3.84 2.00 -15.82
C TRP A 119 2.72 3.00 -15.45
N ARG A 120 2.19 3.71 -16.45
CA ARG A 120 1.05 4.63 -16.27
C ARG A 120 -0.23 3.93 -15.82
N ARG A 121 -0.51 2.72 -16.35
CA ARG A 121 -1.64 1.90 -15.91
C ARG A 121 -1.48 1.49 -14.45
N ARG A 122 -0.29 1.05 -14.04
CA ARG A 122 0.00 0.67 -12.65
C ARG A 122 -0.21 1.83 -11.68
N LEU A 123 0.33 3.00 -12.00
CA LEU A 123 0.14 4.22 -11.18
C LEU A 123 -1.33 4.62 -11.06
N LYS A 124 -2.08 4.64 -12.18
CA LYS A 124 -3.52 4.95 -12.17
C LYS A 124 -4.32 3.96 -11.33
N ARG A 125 -3.99 2.67 -11.41
CA ARG A 125 -4.62 1.62 -10.59
C ARG A 125 -4.34 1.82 -9.10
N ALA A 126 -3.13 2.28 -8.75
CA ALA A 126 -2.76 2.66 -7.38
C ALA A 126 -3.37 4.00 -6.94
N GLY A 127 -4.18 4.67 -7.78
CA GLY A 127 -4.90 5.90 -7.43
C GLY A 127 -4.15 7.19 -7.75
N LEU A 128 -2.98 7.10 -8.36
CA LEU A 128 -2.16 8.24 -8.73
C LEU A 128 -2.62 8.85 -10.05
N SER A 129 -2.57 10.18 -10.13
CA SER A 129 -2.77 10.89 -11.39
C SER A 129 -1.48 10.87 -12.21
N VAL A 130 -1.61 10.81 -13.54
CA VAL A 130 -0.49 10.87 -14.48
C VAL A 130 -0.76 11.99 -15.47
N SER A 131 0.26 12.80 -15.80
CA SER A 131 0.14 13.97 -16.69
C SER A 131 1.14 13.88 -17.84
N ASP A 132 0.69 14.21 -19.04
CA ASP A 132 1.51 14.37 -20.25
C ASP A 132 2.14 15.76 -20.37
N GLY A 133 1.78 16.68 -19.48
CA GLY A 133 2.54 17.91 -19.27
C GLY A 133 2.00 19.19 -19.89
N SER A 134 0.70 19.33 -20.13
CA SER A 134 0.10 20.60 -20.58
C SER A 134 -0.39 21.50 -19.44
N GLY A 135 -0.12 22.80 -19.54
CA GLY A 135 -0.66 23.87 -18.68
C GLY A 135 0.30 24.47 -17.64
N ASP A 136 -0.15 25.54 -16.99
CA ASP A 136 0.55 26.24 -15.90
C ASP A 136 0.61 25.36 -14.63
N GLN A 137 1.53 24.41 -14.62
CA GLN A 137 1.75 23.46 -13.53
C GLN A 137 3.13 23.68 -12.93
N ARG A 138 3.22 23.60 -11.59
CA ARG A 138 4.52 23.61 -10.90
C ARG A 138 5.11 22.22 -10.98
N VAL A 139 6.27 22.07 -11.60
CA VAL A 139 6.95 20.78 -11.73
C VAL A 139 8.03 20.66 -10.67
N TYR A 140 8.09 19.51 -10.01
CA TYR A 140 9.07 19.19 -8.98
C TYR A 140 9.79 17.89 -9.34
N ARG A 141 11.11 17.88 -9.15
CA ARG A 141 11.93 16.67 -9.13
C ARG A 141 12.07 16.19 -7.69
N VAL A 142 11.68 14.95 -7.44
CA VAL A 142 11.66 14.35 -6.10
C VAL A 142 12.48 13.06 -6.12
N PRO A 143 13.76 13.08 -5.72
CA PRO A 143 14.51 11.87 -5.42
C PRO A 143 13.93 11.21 -4.17
N VAL A 144 13.66 9.91 -4.26
CA VAL A 144 13.12 9.09 -3.17
C VAL A 144 14.05 7.89 -2.95
N PHE A 145 14.31 7.59 -1.68
CA PHE A 145 15.05 6.42 -1.27
C PHE A 145 14.37 5.76 -0.07
N HIS A 146 14.04 4.48 -0.19
CA HIS A 146 13.49 3.63 0.85
C HIS A 146 12.32 4.29 1.63
N LEU A 147 11.25 4.62 0.89
CA LEU A 147 10.04 5.27 1.39
C LEU A 147 10.22 6.72 1.89
N GLN A 148 11.38 7.33 1.66
CA GLN A 148 11.68 8.70 2.07
C GLN A 148 12.03 9.57 0.86
N ALA A 149 11.31 10.70 0.68
CA ALA A 149 11.77 11.75 -0.20
C ALA A 149 13.05 12.38 0.37
N LEU A 150 14.12 12.43 -0.43
CA LEU A 150 15.42 12.98 -0.04
C LEU A 150 15.47 14.50 -0.24
N ALA A 151 14.77 15.01 -1.24
CA ALA A 151 14.66 16.43 -1.55
C ALA A 151 13.40 16.71 -2.36
N VAL A 152 12.94 17.96 -2.37
CA VAL A 152 11.92 18.43 -3.33
C VAL A 152 12.49 19.64 -4.08
N ARG A 153 12.73 19.50 -5.38
CA ARG A 153 13.40 20.51 -6.20
C ARG A 153 12.44 21.04 -7.27
N ARG A 154 12.10 22.33 -7.20
CA ARG A 154 11.25 22.95 -8.23
C ARG A 154 12.03 23.10 -9.54
N LEU A 155 11.44 22.65 -10.63
CA LEU A 155 11.97 22.83 -11.98
C LEU A 155 11.31 24.04 -12.63
N TYR A 156 12.10 24.78 -13.41
CA TYR A 156 11.62 25.87 -14.25
C TYR A 156 12.05 25.57 -15.68
N GLY A 157 11.10 25.50 -16.60
CA GLY A 157 11.33 25.23 -18.02
C GLY A 157 10.24 25.87 -18.86
N PRO A 158 10.51 26.17 -20.15
CA PRO A 158 9.51 26.72 -21.05
C PRO A 158 8.44 25.67 -21.35
N ALA A 159 7.21 26.13 -21.54
CA ALA A 159 6.02 25.29 -21.51
C ALA A 159 5.89 24.28 -22.66
N ASP A 160 6.63 24.39 -23.77
CA ASP A 160 6.22 23.68 -25.00
C ASP A 160 7.30 22.91 -25.78
N ASP A 161 8.60 23.20 -25.70
CA ASP A 161 9.53 22.65 -26.72
C ASP A 161 10.77 21.96 -26.12
N GLY A 162 10.63 20.69 -25.72
CA GLY A 162 11.69 19.65 -25.76
C GLY A 162 13.08 19.89 -25.14
N ALA A 163 13.37 21.03 -24.53
CA ALA A 163 14.72 21.43 -24.16
C ALA A 163 14.84 21.59 -22.63
N HIS A 164 15.47 20.58 -22.02
CA HIS A 164 16.08 20.56 -20.68
C HIS A 164 15.41 21.44 -19.61
N TRP A 165 14.63 20.82 -18.71
CA TRP A 165 14.23 21.44 -17.44
C TRP A 165 15.47 21.99 -16.72
N ARG A 166 15.53 23.31 -16.52
CA ARG A 166 16.61 23.93 -15.77
C ARG A 166 16.25 23.93 -14.28
N TYR A 167 17.24 23.64 -13.43
CA TYR A 167 17.13 23.95 -12.02
C TYR A 167 16.88 25.46 -11.90
N GLY A 168 15.74 25.87 -11.35
CA GLY A 168 15.58 27.29 -11.02
C GLY A 168 16.55 27.65 -9.92
N GLY A 169 17.08 28.87 -9.94
CA GLY A 169 17.98 29.42 -8.92
C GLY A 169 17.36 29.56 -7.52
N SER A 170 16.28 28.82 -7.19
CA SER A 170 15.74 28.70 -5.84
C SER A 170 16.36 27.46 -5.20
N ALA A 171 17.05 27.66 -4.06
CA ALA A 171 17.76 26.64 -3.33
C ALA A 171 16.91 25.36 -3.15
N ALA A 172 17.50 24.21 -3.48
CA ALA A 172 16.87 22.91 -3.23
C ALA A 172 16.44 22.80 -1.76
N THR A 173 15.21 22.37 -1.50
CA THR A 173 14.83 21.95 -0.14
C THR A 173 15.27 20.51 0.03
N GLU A 174 16.49 20.31 0.51
CA GLU A 174 16.92 19.01 1.02
C GLU A 174 16.11 18.67 2.27
N LEU A 175 15.70 17.42 2.38
CA LEU A 175 14.92 16.95 3.51
C LEU A 175 15.86 16.24 4.48
N PRO A 176 15.76 16.55 5.79
CA PRO A 176 16.56 15.86 6.77
C PRO A 176 16.17 14.37 6.83
N PRO A 177 16.98 13.55 7.51
CA PRO A 177 16.65 12.17 7.82
C PRO A 177 15.23 12.00 8.39
N ARG A 178 14.64 10.83 8.15
CA ARG A 178 13.28 10.47 8.56
C ARG A 178 13.00 10.69 10.05
N ASP A 179 14.04 10.54 10.86
CA ASP A 179 13.97 10.53 12.32
C ASP A 179 14.15 11.94 12.93
N GLU A 180 14.39 12.97 12.09
CA GLU A 180 14.53 14.35 12.52
C GLU A 180 13.23 15.14 12.30
N GLU A 181 12.63 15.59 13.40
CA GLU A 181 11.38 16.37 13.40
C GLU A 181 11.54 17.74 12.71
N ALA A 182 12.77 18.25 12.64
CA ALA A 182 13.11 19.61 12.21
C ALA A 182 12.90 19.91 10.70
N GLY A 183 12.60 18.93 9.84
CA GLY A 183 12.39 19.19 8.41
C GLY A 183 11.24 18.44 7.75
N ARG A 184 10.14 18.21 8.48
CA ARG A 184 8.85 18.01 7.81
C ARG A 184 8.53 19.23 6.95
N LEU A 185 8.34 19.01 5.65
CA LEU A 185 7.89 20.03 4.71
C LEU A 185 6.66 20.76 5.28
N LYS A 186 6.83 22.06 5.55
CA LYS A 186 5.74 22.92 6.03
C LYS A 186 4.74 23.22 4.91
N ASP A 187 5.24 23.37 3.68
CA ASP A 187 4.41 23.62 2.49
C ASP A 187 3.58 22.36 2.13
N PRO A 188 2.23 22.45 2.18
CA PRO A 188 1.34 21.36 1.79
C PRO A 188 1.53 20.87 0.36
N LEU A 189 1.92 21.74 -0.59
CA LEU A 189 2.16 21.37 -1.98
C LEU A 189 3.39 20.47 -2.09
N LEU A 190 4.47 20.82 -1.40
CA LEU A 190 5.69 20.02 -1.38
C LEU A 190 5.46 18.67 -0.69
N ARG A 191 4.66 18.64 0.39
CA ARG A 191 4.25 17.37 1.02
C ARG A 191 3.50 16.45 0.07
N ARG A 192 2.57 17.00 -0.72
CA ARG A 192 1.81 16.23 -1.71
C ARG A 192 2.71 15.71 -2.83
N ALA A 193 3.65 16.53 -3.31
CA ALA A 193 4.62 16.09 -4.31
C ALA A 193 5.51 14.95 -3.78
N ALA A 194 6.00 15.08 -2.54
CA ALA A 194 6.81 14.04 -1.89
C ALA A 194 6.03 12.74 -1.68
N ALA A 195 4.80 12.81 -1.15
CA ALA A 195 3.95 11.64 -0.95
C ALA A 195 3.65 10.92 -2.27
N ALA A 196 3.22 11.67 -3.31
CA ALA A 196 2.94 11.10 -4.62
C ALA A 196 4.17 10.42 -5.25
N ALA A 197 5.37 10.96 -5.04
CA ALA A 197 6.61 10.34 -5.51
C ALA A 197 6.91 9.01 -4.79
N VAL A 198 6.75 8.97 -3.46
CA VAL A 198 6.93 7.75 -2.66
C VAL A 198 5.93 6.67 -3.08
N GLU A 199 4.64 7.04 -3.18
CA GLU A 199 3.57 6.15 -3.63
C GLU A 199 3.83 5.63 -5.06
N ALA A 200 4.34 6.48 -5.97
CA ALA A 200 4.64 6.09 -7.33
C ALA A 200 5.74 5.04 -7.42
N LEU A 201 6.84 5.21 -6.69
CA LEU A 201 7.90 4.21 -6.67
C LEU A 201 7.44 2.90 -6.04
N TYR A 202 6.69 2.98 -4.93
CA TYR A 202 6.14 1.80 -4.28
C TYR A 202 5.22 1.00 -5.23
N ALA A 203 4.31 1.68 -5.91
CA ALA A 203 3.39 1.07 -6.88
C ALA A 203 4.08 0.42 -8.09
N LEU A 204 5.32 0.82 -8.39
CA LEU A 204 6.15 0.22 -9.44
C LEU A 204 7.09 -0.87 -8.91
N GLY A 205 7.10 -1.16 -7.60
CA GLY A 205 8.01 -2.14 -7.00
C GLY A 205 9.44 -1.62 -6.84
N LEU A 206 9.65 -0.30 -6.90
CA LEU A 206 10.96 0.33 -6.74
C LEU A 206 11.20 0.72 -5.28
N ASP A 207 12.44 0.55 -4.82
CA ASP A 207 12.87 1.01 -3.49
C ASP A 207 13.41 2.45 -3.54
N PHE A 208 13.92 2.87 -4.69
CA PHE A 208 14.46 4.21 -4.89
C PHE A 208 14.40 4.64 -6.37
N GLY A 209 14.45 5.95 -6.59
CA GLY A 209 14.34 6.56 -7.92
C GLY A 209 14.04 8.06 -7.86
N GLU A 210 14.06 8.73 -9.00
CA GLU A 210 13.62 10.11 -9.13
C GLU A 210 12.25 10.18 -9.79
N VAL A 211 11.36 11.01 -9.25
CA VAL A 211 10.03 11.21 -9.81
C VAL A 211 9.85 12.67 -10.19
N LEU A 212 9.38 12.92 -11.42
CA LEU A 212 8.88 14.24 -11.80
C LEU A 212 7.40 14.32 -11.46
N VAL A 213 7.05 15.26 -10.58
CA VAL A 213 5.69 15.47 -10.10
C VAL A 213 5.23 16.87 -10.49
N ALA A 214 4.12 16.95 -11.22
CA ALA A 214 3.43 18.19 -11.51
C ALA A 214 2.35 18.45 -10.47
N VAL A 215 2.25 19.69 -10.00
CA VAL A 215 1.21 20.13 -9.06
C VAL A 215 0.44 21.29 -9.69
N ASP A 216 -0.88 21.12 -9.82
CA ASP A 216 -1.76 22.14 -10.39
C ASP A 216 -2.10 23.26 -9.37
N GLY A 217 -2.79 24.31 -9.84
CA GLY A 217 -3.23 25.42 -8.98
C GLY A 217 -4.23 25.03 -7.88
N GLY A 218 -4.86 23.86 -7.99
CA GLY A 218 -5.70 23.25 -6.94
C GLY A 218 -4.91 22.37 -5.95
N GLY A 219 -3.60 22.22 -6.18
CA GLY A 219 -2.69 21.41 -5.38
C GLY A 219 -2.81 19.90 -5.63
N ARG A 220 -3.37 19.46 -6.75
CA ARG A 220 -3.38 18.04 -7.14
C ARG A 220 -2.03 17.67 -7.74
N ALA A 221 -1.44 16.58 -7.26
CA ALA A 221 -0.19 16.04 -7.77
C ALA A 221 -0.45 15.02 -8.89
N ALA A 222 0.36 15.07 -9.95
CA ALA A 222 0.34 14.11 -11.04
C ALA A 222 1.77 13.72 -11.44
N ILE A 223 2.00 12.43 -11.65
CA ILE A 223 3.29 11.88 -12.05
C ILE A 223 3.51 12.15 -13.54
N ARG A 224 4.66 12.73 -13.88
CA ARG A 224 5.09 12.95 -15.28
C ARG A 224 6.05 11.89 -15.76
N SER A 225 7.03 11.53 -14.94
CA SER A 225 8.00 10.49 -15.23
C SER A 225 8.57 9.88 -13.96
N VAL A 226 9.09 8.66 -14.10
CA VAL A 226 9.91 7.97 -13.12
C VAL A 226 11.24 7.65 -13.79
N GLU A 227 12.32 8.10 -13.18
CA GLU A 227 13.69 7.96 -13.67
C GLU A 227 14.50 7.15 -12.66
N LEU A 228 15.25 6.15 -13.14
CA LEU A 228 16.20 5.45 -12.31
C LEU A 228 17.49 6.29 -12.17
N PRO A 229 18.21 6.21 -11.04
CA PRO A 229 19.38 7.05 -10.82
C PRO A 229 20.57 6.69 -11.72
N GLY A 230 20.69 5.43 -12.16
CA GLY A 230 21.80 4.91 -12.97
C GLY A 230 23.15 5.19 -12.31
N LYS A 231 24.11 5.65 -13.13
CA LYS A 231 25.47 6.01 -12.69
C LYS A 231 25.52 7.05 -11.56
N ARG A 232 24.44 7.82 -11.33
CA ARG A 232 24.36 8.83 -10.25
C ARG A 232 24.34 8.20 -8.86
N LEU A 233 24.03 6.91 -8.76
CA LEU A 233 24.14 6.13 -7.53
C LEU A 233 25.59 6.10 -7.00
N ASN A 234 26.58 6.29 -7.88
CA ASN A 234 28.01 6.11 -7.62
C ASN A 234 28.78 7.43 -7.41
N ALA A 235 28.12 8.58 -7.60
CA ALA A 235 28.79 9.87 -7.76
C ALA A 235 28.97 10.68 -6.47
N GLY A 236 28.75 10.09 -5.29
CA GLY A 236 28.61 10.85 -4.04
C GLY A 236 27.37 11.75 -4.04
N GLY A 237 27.27 12.68 -3.09
CA GLY A 237 26.10 13.55 -2.94
C GLY A 237 24.86 12.83 -2.39
N LEU A 238 23.67 13.31 -2.75
CA LEU A 238 22.39 12.90 -2.14
C LEU A 238 22.17 11.37 -2.11
N TRP A 239 22.47 10.67 -3.21
CA TRP A 239 22.30 9.21 -3.32
C TRP A 239 23.34 8.44 -2.51
N GLY A 240 24.61 8.86 -2.58
CA GLY A 240 25.69 8.27 -1.79
C GLY A 240 25.42 8.38 -0.29
N THR A 241 25.01 9.58 0.17
CA THR A 241 24.65 9.83 1.58
C THR A 241 23.45 8.99 2.02
N ALA A 242 22.40 8.87 1.19
CA ALA A 242 21.24 8.04 1.52
C ALA A 242 21.61 6.55 1.64
N LEU A 243 22.45 6.05 0.73
CA LEU A 243 22.96 4.68 0.78
C LEU A 243 23.85 4.42 1.99
N ASP A 244 24.77 5.33 2.31
CA ASP A 244 25.65 5.20 3.48
C ASP A 244 24.84 5.22 4.78
N ARG A 245 23.82 6.09 4.86
CA ARG A 245 22.90 6.12 6.00
C ARG A 245 22.10 4.81 6.11
N PHE A 246 21.57 4.31 5.00
CA PHE A 246 20.86 3.03 5.00
C PHE A 246 21.77 1.87 5.40
N ALA A 247 23.00 1.83 4.88
CA ALA A 247 23.98 0.81 5.24
C ALA A 247 24.36 0.88 6.73
N ALA A 248 24.52 2.07 7.30
CA ALA A 248 24.77 2.25 8.73
C ALA A 248 23.58 1.77 9.57
N TRP A 249 22.35 2.15 9.21
CA TRP A 249 21.12 1.66 9.86
C TRP A 249 20.96 0.14 9.72
N TYR A 250 21.22 -0.41 8.54
CA TYR A 250 21.12 -1.85 8.30
C TYR A 250 22.14 -2.62 9.14
N ARG A 251 23.35 -2.08 9.32
CA ARG A 251 24.37 -2.61 10.23
C ARG A 251 23.87 -2.67 11.67
N THR A 252 23.27 -1.60 12.21
CA THR A 252 22.80 -1.58 13.61
C THR A 252 21.71 -2.64 13.80
N VAL A 253 20.68 -2.61 12.93
CA VAL A 253 19.58 -3.58 13.00
C VAL A 253 20.07 -5.04 12.87
N ARG A 254 21.14 -5.31 12.10
CA ARG A 254 21.71 -6.66 11.94
C ARG A 254 22.70 -7.08 13.02
N LEU A 255 23.43 -6.17 13.64
CA LEU A 255 24.46 -6.49 14.65
C LEU A 255 23.90 -6.97 15.97
N GLY A 256 22.61 -6.78 16.22
CA GLY A 256 22.05 -7.12 17.52
C GLY A 256 22.58 -6.22 18.64
N ASP A 257 23.08 -5.01 18.34
CA ASP A 257 23.01 -3.94 19.34
C ASP A 257 21.54 -3.55 19.60
N GLY A 258 20.65 -3.78 18.62
CA GLY A 258 19.60 -4.83 18.62
C GLY A 258 18.44 -4.68 19.60
N SER A 259 18.63 -3.94 20.68
CA SER A 259 17.54 -3.25 21.31
C SER A 259 17.33 -1.95 20.52
N THR A 260 16.26 -1.88 19.73
CA THR A 260 15.37 -0.78 20.13
C THR A 260 15.09 -1.09 21.59
N GLU A 261 15.55 -0.28 22.55
CA GLU A 261 15.21 -0.48 23.98
C GLU A 261 13.68 -0.68 24.16
N GLN A 262 12.93 -0.22 23.16
CA GLN A 262 11.51 -0.38 23.04
C GLN A 262 11.09 -1.76 22.51
N PRO A 263 10.22 -2.47 23.25
CA PRO A 263 9.63 -3.72 22.80
C PRO A 263 8.75 -3.50 21.55
N LEU A 264 8.61 -4.54 20.73
CA LEU A 264 7.65 -4.55 19.63
C LEU A 264 6.22 -4.52 20.19
N LEU A 265 5.52 -3.42 19.93
CA LEU A 265 4.12 -3.25 20.32
C LEU A 265 3.24 -3.04 19.08
N ILE A 266 1.99 -3.49 19.22
CA ILE A 266 0.89 -3.30 18.29
C ILE A 266 -0.13 -2.33 18.89
N GLY A 267 -0.37 -1.23 18.19
CA GLY A 267 -1.52 -0.34 18.43
C GLY A 267 -2.53 -0.46 17.29
N ALA A 268 -3.67 0.22 17.41
CA ALA A 268 -4.68 0.22 16.35
C ALA A 268 -5.57 1.45 16.43
N ASP A 269 -6.05 1.91 15.27
CA ASP A 269 -7.06 2.98 15.17
C ASP A 269 -8.23 2.49 14.28
N PRO A 270 -9.07 1.52 14.73
CA PRO A 270 -10.18 1.02 13.91
C PRO A 270 -11.37 1.98 13.89
N GLU A 271 -11.92 2.14 12.69
CA GLU A 271 -13.04 3.03 12.41
C GLU A 271 -14.38 2.28 12.33
N PHE A 272 -15.46 2.94 12.75
CA PHE A 272 -16.84 2.48 12.61
C PHE A 272 -17.81 3.66 12.48
N VAL A 273 -19.05 3.38 12.07
CA VAL A 273 -20.11 4.39 11.95
C VAL A 273 -21.33 4.04 12.79
N LEU A 274 -22.03 5.09 13.22
CA LEU A 274 -23.30 4.99 13.91
C LEU A 274 -24.44 5.28 12.91
N LEU A 275 -25.41 4.38 12.82
CA LEU A 275 -26.51 4.48 11.87
C LEU A 275 -27.85 4.54 12.60
N ARG A 276 -28.71 5.44 12.16
CA ARG A 276 -30.11 5.50 12.61
C ARG A 276 -30.93 4.38 11.96
N ALA A 277 -32.16 4.20 12.46
CA ALA A 277 -33.10 3.21 11.92
C ALA A 277 -33.42 3.41 10.43
N ASP A 278 -33.35 4.65 9.93
CA ASP A 278 -33.54 4.99 8.51
C ASP A 278 -32.27 4.78 7.65
N GLY A 279 -31.19 4.27 8.24
CA GLY A 279 -29.91 4.06 7.58
C GLY A 279 -29.04 5.31 7.45
N THR A 280 -29.49 6.47 7.92
CA THR A 280 -28.68 7.70 7.89
C THR A 280 -27.59 7.69 8.94
N ILE A 281 -26.45 8.32 8.63
CA ILE A 281 -25.32 8.41 9.55
C ILE A 281 -25.64 9.39 10.69
N ALA A 282 -25.48 8.92 11.92
CA ALA A 282 -25.41 9.77 13.10
C ALA A 282 -23.98 10.26 13.28
N SER A 283 -23.82 11.57 13.50
CA SER A 283 -22.49 12.17 13.69
C SER A 283 -21.87 11.62 14.98
N ALA A 284 -20.66 11.05 14.87
CA ALA A 284 -19.96 10.41 15.98
C ALA A 284 -19.60 11.41 17.08
N ASP A 285 -19.30 12.66 16.72
CA ASP A 285 -18.94 13.75 17.63
C ASP A 285 -20.03 14.16 18.63
N ARG A 286 -21.27 13.71 18.40
CA ARG A 286 -22.38 13.87 19.35
C ARG A 286 -22.27 12.90 20.54
N TYR A 287 -21.54 11.79 20.37
CA TYR A 287 -21.46 10.70 21.33
C TYR A 287 -20.05 10.52 21.89
N PHE A 288 -19.03 10.78 21.07
CA PHE A 288 -17.63 10.56 21.42
C PHE A 288 -16.86 11.88 21.35
N ARG A 289 -16.26 12.27 22.49
CA ARG A 289 -15.48 13.51 22.68
C ARG A 289 -14.14 13.27 23.39
N ALA A 290 -13.84 12.02 23.72
CA ALA A 290 -12.68 11.63 24.53
C ALA A 290 -11.51 11.21 23.61
N ALA A 291 -10.27 11.27 24.10
CA ALA A 291 -9.10 10.93 23.30
C ALA A 291 -9.08 9.45 22.87
N GLU A 292 -9.66 8.57 23.69
CA GLU A 292 -9.70 7.12 23.54
C GLU A 292 -10.80 6.63 22.57
N ALA A 293 -11.76 7.50 22.28
CA ALA A 293 -12.80 7.32 21.27
C ALA A 293 -12.94 8.62 20.47
N GLY A 294 -12.09 8.75 19.44
CA GLY A 294 -11.98 9.92 18.60
C GLY A 294 -13.02 9.96 17.48
N THR A 295 -12.93 11.00 16.64
CA THR A 295 -13.77 11.13 15.46
C THR A 295 -12.97 11.64 14.28
N ASP A 296 -13.10 11.00 13.11
CA ASP A 296 -12.49 11.48 11.88
C ASP A 296 -13.46 12.37 11.08
N ALA A 297 -12.89 13.37 10.41
CA ALA A 297 -13.62 14.43 9.75
C ALA A 297 -13.73 14.18 8.24
N VAL A 298 -14.96 14.07 7.74
CA VAL A 298 -15.27 13.90 6.31
C VAL A 298 -15.90 15.18 5.77
N LEU A 299 -15.39 15.66 4.64
CA LEU A 299 -15.94 16.82 3.95
C LEU A 299 -17.12 16.41 3.06
N VAL A 300 -18.35 16.77 3.46
CA VAL A 300 -19.57 16.55 2.67
C VAL A 300 -20.12 17.90 2.22
N ARG A 301 -20.19 18.13 0.90
CA ARG A 301 -20.77 19.36 0.31
C ARG A 301 -20.26 20.66 0.95
N ARG A 302 -18.94 20.78 1.14
CA ARG A 302 -18.25 21.93 1.78
C ARG A 302 -18.51 22.12 3.28
N ARG A 303 -19.12 21.14 3.97
CA ARG A 303 -19.23 21.10 5.42
C ARG A 303 -18.38 19.97 5.98
N LEU A 304 -17.58 20.27 7.00
CA LEU A 304 -16.81 19.27 7.73
C LEU A 304 -17.76 18.55 8.69
N LEU A 305 -18.06 17.28 8.42
CA LEU A 305 -18.82 16.41 9.30
C LEU A 305 -17.84 15.46 9.99
N ARG A 306 -18.17 14.95 11.17
CA ARG A 306 -17.39 13.91 11.86
C ARG A 306 -18.19 12.62 11.99
N PRO A 307 -18.50 11.94 10.87
CA PRO A 307 -19.39 10.79 10.84
C PRO A 307 -18.74 9.51 11.36
N VAL A 308 -17.41 9.44 11.37
CA VAL A 308 -16.65 8.25 11.71
C VAL A 308 -16.25 8.31 13.18
N ALA A 309 -16.53 7.23 13.90
CA ALA A 309 -16.01 6.97 15.23
C ALA A 309 -14.75 6.10 15.12
N GLU A 310 -13.74 6.40 15.93
CA GLU A 310 -12.45 5.72 15.90
C GLU A 310 -12.06 5.34 17.32
N LEU A 311 -11.65 4.09 17.53
CA LEU A 311 -11.17 3.62 18.84
C LEU A 311 -9.65 3.71 18.87
N ARG A 312 -9.08 4.12 20.02
CA ARG A 312 -7.63 4.27 20.20
C ARG A 312 -7.18 3.47 21.43
N PRO A 313 -7.14 2.13 21.36
CA PRO A 313 -6.63 1.29 22.45
C PRO A 313 -5.16 1.58 22.74
N GLU A 314 -4.78 1.43 24.00
CA GLU A 314 -3.37 1.44 24.41
C GLU A 314 -2.59 0.33 23.68
N PRO A 315 -1.36 0.61 23.19
CA PRO A 315 -0.54 -0.39 22.52
C PRO A 315 -0.30 -1.63 23.39
N GLN A 316 -0.28 -2.81 22.78
CA GLN A 316 -0.11 -4.11 23.44
C GLN A 316 0.96 -4.95 22.75
N ASP A 317 1.42 -6.02 23.38
CA ASP A 317 2.41 -6.96 22.82
C ASP A 317 1.78 -8.18 22.12
N SER A 318 0.46 -8.35 22.25
CA SER A 318 -0.25 -9.55 21.80
C SER A 318 -1.64 -9.25 21.21
N PRO A 319 -2.08 -10.02 20.19
CA PRO A 319 -3.40 -9.87 19.58
C PRO A 319 -4.57 -9.96 20.58
N GLU A 320 -4.41 -10.79 21.61
CA GLU A 320 -5.44 -11.04 22.62
C GLU A 320 -5.63 -9.85 23.55
N ALA A 321 -4.54 -9.27 24.07
CA ALA A 321 -4.58 -8.09 24.90
C ALA A 321 -5.16 -6.89 24.13
N LEU A 322 -4.74 -6.67 22.89
CA LEU A 322 -5.24 -5.55 22.08
C LEU A 322 -6.75 -5.68 21.78
N ALA A 323 -7.22 -6.90 21.49
CA ALA A 323 -8.64 -7.17 21.31
C ALA A 323 -9.44 -6.99 22.62
N ALA A 324 -8.86 -7.32 23.77
CA ALA A 324 -9.51 -7.11 25.07
C ALA A 324 -9.69 -5.61 25.36
N GLU A 325 -8.68 -4.79 25.03
CA GLU A 325 -8.73 -3.34 25.21
C GLU A 325 -9.75 -2.68 24.27
N LEU A 326 -9.82 -3.11 23.01
CA LEU A 326 -10.89 -2.70 22.10
C LEU A 326 -12.28 -3.07 22.64
N ARG A 327 -12.43 -4.26 23.22
CA ARG A 327 -13.70 -4.65 23.84
C ARG A 327 -14.05 -3.78 25.05
N ARG A 328 -13.05 -3.30 25.81
CA ARG A 328 -13.24 -2.34 26.89
C ARG A 328 -13.71 -1.00 26.34
N LEU A 329 -13.06 -0.48 25.30
CA LEU A 329 -13.44 0.77 24.63
C LEU A 329 -14.83 0.71 23.98
N LEU A 330 -15.19 -0.40 23.34
CA LEU A 330 -16.54 -0.61 22.81
C LEU A 330 -17.61 -0.59 23.91
N ARG A 331 -17.34 -1.18 25.08
CA ARG A 331 -18.26 -1.12 26.23
C ARG A 331 -18.37 0.30 26.78
N TYR A 332 -17.27 1.04 26.84
CA TYR A 332 -17.29 2.45 27.21
C TYR A 332 -18.08 3.30 26.22
N ALA A 333 -17.89 3.09 24.92
CA ALA A 333 -18.64 3.78 23.88
C ALA A 333 -20.14 3.42 23.94
N ALA A 334 -20.49 2.17 24.27
CA ALA A 334 -21.87 1.71 24.38
C ALA A 334 -22.60 2.24 25.64
N SER A 335 -21.86 2.69 26.67
CA SER A 335 -22.46 3.33 27.84
C SER A 335 -22.89 4.79 27.57
N ARG A 336 -22.55 5.34 26.39
CA ARG A 336 -22.92 6.71 26.03
C ARG A 336 -24.42 6.82 25.75
N PRO A 337 -25.13 7.80 26.34
CA PRO A 337 -26.56 7.99 26.14
C PRO A 337 -26.93 8.09 24.66
N GLY A 338 -27.99 7.38 24.26
CA GLY A 338 -28.55 7.43 22.90
C GLY A 338 -27.82 6.58 21.85
N THR A 339 -26.71 5.91 22.20
CA THR A 339 -26.02 4.98 21.29
C THR A 339 -26.70 3.59 21.21
N ASP A 340 -27.56 3.27 22.17
CA ASP A 340 -28.39 2.07 22.25
C ASP A 340 -29.36 1.96 21.06
N ARG A 341 -29.86 3.09 20.56
CA ARG A 341 -30.81 3.19 19.43
C ARG A 341 -30.14 3.20 18.05
N LEU A 342 -28.81 3.19 18.00
CA LEU A 342 -28.04 3.26 16.75
C LEU A 342 -27.49 1.88 16.41
N ARG A 343 -27.45 1.54 15.12
CA ARG A 343 -26.70 0.39 14.61
C ARG A 343 -25.24 0.78 14.46
N TRP A 344 -24.33 -0.07 14.96
CA TRP A 344 -22.89 0.16 14.84
C TRP A 344 -22.35 -0.69 13.70
N ALA A 345 -21.83 -0.06 12.65
CA ALA A 345 -21.37 -0.74 11.45
C ALA A 345 -19.88 -0.47 11.21
N ALA A 346 -19.14 -1.54 10.88
CA ALA A 346 -17.73 -1.50 10.48
C ALA A 346 -17.55 -2.33 9.21
N GLY A 347 -16.32 -2.36 8.68
CA GLY A 347 -15.99 -3.02 7.42
C GLY A 347 -15.21 -2.11 6.47
N GLY A 348 -15.07 -2.52 5.21
CA GLY A 348 -14.42 -1.71 4.19
C GLY A 348 -15.29 -0.55 3.69
N MET A 349 -16.60 -0.78 3.50
CA MET A 349 -17.53 0.25 3.03
C MET A 349 -18.97 -0.03 3.50
N PRO A 350 -19.25 0.01 4.82
CA PRO A 350 -20.57 -0.36 5.37
C PRO A 350 -21.69 0.59 4.96
N VAL A 351 -21.35 1.78 4.46
CA VAL A 351 -22.26 2.74 3.84
C VAL A 351 -21.70 3.12 2.47
N PRO A 352 -22.51 3.11 1.39
CA PRO A 352 -22.03 3.48 0.06
C PRO A 352 -21.32 4.85 0.05
N GLY A 353 -20.08 4.86 -0.43
CA GLY A 353 -19.28 6.08 -0.56
C GLY A 353 -18.56 6.52 0.73
N LEU A 354 -18.68 5.78 1.83
CA LEU A 354 -17.91 6.00 3.05
C LEU A 354 -17.05 4.77 3.34
N ALA A 355 -15.77 4.86 2.97
CA ALA A 355 -14.78 3.86 3.32
C ALA A 355 -14.38 3.99 4.78
N LEU A 356 -14.12 2.86 5.44
CA LEU A 356 -13.58 2.79 6.80
C LEU A 356 -12.38 1.86 6.85
N GLY A 357 -11.44 2.14 7.74
CA GLY A 357 -10.23 1.32 7.91
C GLY A 357 -9.98 0.83 9.31
N GLY A 358 -9.10 -0.15 9.35
CA GLY A 358 -8.61 -0.78 10.56
C GLY A 358 -7.11 -0.54 10.65
N HIS A 359 -6.71 0.71 10.86
CA HIS A 359 -5.30 1.06 10.90
C HIS A 359 -4.58 0.30 12.02
N ILE A 360 -3.36 -0.20 11.75
CA ILE A 360 -2.53 -0.91 12.72
C ILE A 360 -1.25 -0.12 12.94
N HIS A 361 -0.87 0.10 14.20
CA HIS A 361 0.34 0.80 14.56
C HIS A 361 1.40 -0.22 14.97
N LEU A 362 2.63 -0.06 14.48
CA LEU A 362 3.78 -0.89 14.81
C LEU A 362 4.91 -0.01 15.34
N SER A 363 5.41 -0.34 16.54
CA SER A 363 6.60 0.26 17.15
C SER A 363 7.62 -0.83 17.49
N GLY A 364 8.87 -0.47 17.82
CA GLY A 364 9.93 -1.45 18.07
C GLY A 364 10.35 -2.27 16.84
N VAL A 365 9.89 -1.90 15.65
CA VAL A 365 10.28 -2.49 14.37
C VAL A 365 10.51 -1.38 13.33
N PRO A 366 11.57 -1.45 12.51
CA PRO A 366 11.83 -0.41 11.53
C PRO A 366 10.86 -0.50 10.35
N LEU A 367 10.36 0.66 9.92
CA LEU A 367 9.54 0.76 8.70
C LEU A 367 10.41 0.67 7.45
N THR A 368 10.24 -0.42 6.71
CA THR A 368 10.94 -0.68 5.44
C THR A 368 9.98 -0.94 4.29
N GLY A 369 10.42 -0.71 3.05
CA GLY A 369 9.64 -1.08 1.85
C GLY A 369 9.27 -2.57 1.83
N ARG A 370 10.21 -3.42 2.26
CA ARG A 370 9.99 -4.86 2.44
C ARG A 370 8.91 -5.17 3.45
N LEU A 371 8.95 -4.57 4.65
CA LEU A 371 7.92 -4.80 5.68
C LEU A 371 6.54 -4.39 5.16
N LEU A 372 6.41 -3.26 4.45
CA LEU A 372 5.13 -2.89 3.83
C LEU A 372 4.65 -3.92 2.81
N ARG A 373 5.52 -4.44 1.96
CA ARG A 373 5.16 -5.47 0.97
C ARG A 373 4.74 -6.78 1.63
N LEU A 374 5.34 -7.12 2.77
CA LEU A 374 4.92 -8.24 3.60
C LEU A 374 3.55 -7.97 4.23
N LEU A 375 3.32 -6.77 4.80
CA LEU A 375 2.00 -6.39 5.34
C LEU A 375 0.90 -6.39 4.27
N ASP A 376 1.20 -5.95 3.04
CA ASP A 376 0.27 -6.01 1.91
C ASP A 376 -0.02 -7.49 1.54
N SER A 377 1.03 -8.31 1.47
CA SER A 377 0.93 -9.72 1.06
C SER A 377 0.21 -10.60 2.08
N TYR A 378 0.57 -10.50 3.36
CA TYR A 378 0.13 -11.41 4.42
C TYR A 378 -1.02 -10.85 5.24
N ALA A 379 -1.24 -9.53 5.28
CA ALA A 379 -2.41 -8.95 5.94
C ALA A 379 -3.45 -8.45 4.93
N ALA A 380 -3.08 -7.57 3.99
CA ALA A 380 -4.08 -6.97 3.12
C ALA A 380 -4.74 -7.97 2.16
N PHE A 381 -3.99 -8.90 1.57
CA PHE A 381 -4.57 -9.89 0.64
C PHE A 381 -5.52 -10.86 1.37
N PRO A 382 -5.16 -11.53 2.48
CA PRO A 382 -6.10 -12.39 3.19
C PRO A 382 -7.35 -11.66 3.68
N LEU A 383 -7.21 -10.43 4.21
CA LEU A 383 -8.39 -9.63 4.59
C LEU A 383 -9.23 -9.25 3.37
N ALA A 384 -8.62 -8.95 2.21
CA ALA A 384 -9.34 -8.66 0.98
C ALA A 384 -10.16 -9.85 0.44
N MET A 385 -9.73 -11.09 0.72
CA MET A 385 -10.47 -12.29 0.32
C MET A 385 -11.73 -12.52 1.17
N VAL A 386 -11.74 -12.00 2.40
CA VAL A 386 -12.81 -12.22 3.40
C VAL A 386 -13.67 -10.98 3.63
N GLU A 387 -13.25 -9.80 3.14
CA GLU A 387 -14.08 -8.59 3.24
C GLU A 387 -15.38 -8.68 2.43
N ASP A 388 -16.38 -7.87 2.80
CA ASP A 388 -17.61 -7.77 2.03
C ASP A 388 -17.25 -7.32 0.60
N PRO A 389 -17.85 -7.93 -0.45
CA PRO A 389 -17.51 -7.59 -1.82
C PRO A 389 -17.70 -6.11 -2.17
N ALA A 390 -18.55 -5.35 -1.48
CA ALA A 390 -18.65 -3.90 -1.69
C ALA A 390 -17.37 -3.16 -1.27
N GLY A 391 -16.62 -3.71 -0.33
CA GLY A 391 -15.39 -3.15 0.23
C GLY A 391 -14.34 -2.78 -0.81
N HIS A 392 -14.20 -3.55 -1.91
CA HIS A 392 -13.17 -3.27 -2.94
C HIS A 392 -13.26 -1.85 -3.52
N LYS A 393 -14.47 -1.24 -3.55
CA LYS A 393 -14.70 0.12 -4.09
C LYS A 393 -13.98 1.22 -3.33
N ARG A 394 -13.52 0.95 -2.10
CA ARG A 394 -12.67 1.86 -1.34
C ARG A 394 -11.32 2.06 -2.02
N ARG A 395 -10.82 1.04 -2.73
CA ARG A 395 -9.52 1.04 -3.38
C ARG A 395 -9.62 1.72 -4.75
N PRO A 396 -8.60 2.49 -5.17
CA PRO A 396 -7.35 2.78 -4.44
C PRO A 396 -7.44 3.96 -3.47
N ARG A 397 -8.55 4.73 -3.46
CA ARG A 397 -8.64 6.00 -2.71
C ARG A 397 -8.47 5.85 -1.20
N TYR A 398 -8.88 4.71 -0.65
CA TYR A 398 -8.72 4.32 0.73
C TYR A 398 -8.17 2.90 0.76
N GLY A 399 -7.05 2.70 1.46
CA GLY A 399 -6.22 1.51 1.46
C GLY A 399 -5.70 1.12 0.08
N ALA A 400 -4.92 2.02 -0.50
CA ALA A 400 -3.90 1.64 -1.46
C ALA A 400 -2.87 0.72 -0.79
N LEU A 401 -2.27 -0.18 -1.57
CA LEU A 401 -1.14 -0.97 -1.10
C LEU A 401 0.03 -0.05 -0.73
N GLY A 402 0.71 -0.38 0.36
CA GLY A 402 1.80 0.43 0.91
C GLY A 402 1.36 1.76 1.53
N ASP A 403 0.07 1.99 1.82
CA ASP A 403 -0.36 3.18 2.55
C ASP A 403 0.13 3.12 4.01
N PHE A 404 0.92 4.11 4.40
CA PHE A 404 1.47 4.23 5.73
C PHE A 404 1.51 5.69 6.19
N ARG A 405 1.59 5.88 7.51
CA ARG A 405 1.86 7.18 8.14
C ARG A 405 2.89 7.04 9.23
N LEU A 406 3.89 7.92 9.22
CA LEU A 406 4.86 8.00 10.30
C LEU A 406 4.29 8.68 11.51
N GLN A 407 4.65 8.16 12.68
CA GLN A 407 4.13 8.59 13.94
C GLN A 407 5.18 9.43 14.71
N PRO A 408 4.86 10.63 15.23
CA PRO A 408 5.86 11.52 15.87
C PRO A 408 6.60 10.87 17.05
N HIS A 409 5.89 10.10 17.87
CA HIS A 409 6.42 9.33 19.00
C HIS A 409 7.17 8.04 18.62
N GLY A 410 7.50 7.84 17.34
CA GLY A 410 8.14 6.63 16.84
C GLY A 410 7.15 5.60 16.30
N GLY A 411 7.69 4.63 15.55
CA GLY A 411 6.89 3.64 14.82
C GLY A 411 6.12 4.20 13.62
N PHE A 412 5.18 3.43 13.12
CA PHE A 412 4.34 3.80 11.98
C PHE A 412 2.96 3.18 12.07
N GLU A 413 2.03 3.78 11.34
CA GLU A 413 0.68 3.31 11.11
C GLU A 413 0.58 2.73 9.71
N TYR A 414 0.09 1.51 9.61
CA TYR A 414 -0.24 0.81 8.37
C TYR A 414 -1.73 0.96 8.07
N ARG A 415 -2.05 1.44 6.85
CA ARG A 415 -3.38 2.03 6.55
C ARG A 415 -4.14 1.32 5.42
N THR A 416 -3.59 0.24 4.89
CA THR A 416 -4.18 -0.50 3.77
C THR A 416 -5.48 -1.24 4.12
N LEU A 417 -5.63 -1.69 5.38
CA LEU A 417 -6.66 -2.65 5.78
C LEU A 417 -8.07 -2.03 5.85
N PRO A 418 -9.13 -2.80 5.50
CA PRO A 418 -10.50 -2.39 5.81
C PRO A 418 -10.70 -2.38 7.33
N SER A 419 -11.79 -1.79 7.83
CA SER A 419 -12.10 -1.92 9.25
C SER A 419 -12.45 -3.37 9.60
N TRP A 420 -11.49 -4.08 10.20
CA TRP A 420 -11.63 -5.43 10.73
C TRP A 420 -12.42 -5.48 12.04
N LEU A 421 -12.91 -4.33 12.54
CA LEU A 421 -13.72 -4.23 13.76
C LEU A 421 -15.09 -4.94 13.64
N VAL A 422 -15.41 -5.50 12.46
CA VAL A 422 -16.60 -6.33 12.23
C VAL A 422 -16.72 -7.51 13.21
N SER A 423 -15.61 -8.02 13.75
CA SER A 423 -15.64 -9.07 14.78
C SER A 423 -14.33 -9.19 15.57
N PRO A 424 -14.36 -9.78 16.78
CA PRO A 424 -13.13 -10.10 17.52
C PRO A 424 -12.20 -11.08 16.79
N ALA A 425 -12.72 -11.94 15.91
CA ALA A 425 -11.92 -12.89 15.16
C ALA A 425 -11.13 -12.17 14.05
N ALA A 426 -11.80 -11.33 13.26
CA ALA A 426 -11.15 -10.52 12.22
C ALA A 426 -10.10 -9.57 12.81
N ALA A 427 -10.39 -8.94 13.96
CA ALA A 427 -9.44 -8.10 14.66
C ALA A 427 -8.15 -8.85 15.04
N ARG A 428 -8.28 -9.98 15.73
CA ARG A 428 -7.12 -10.78 16.16
C ARG A 428 -6.34 -11.33 14.98
N ALA A 429 -7.00 -11.71 13.89
CA ALA A 429 -6.32 -12.15 12.68
C ALA A 429 -5.48 -11.01 12.07
N ALA A 430 -6.04 -9.80 11.95
CA ALA A 430 -5.32 -8.63 11.45
C ALA A 430 -4.09 -8.31 12.30
N PHE A 431 -4.24 -8.33 13.64
CA PHE A 431 -3.13 -8.14 14.57
C PHE A 431 -2.07 -9.23 14.48
N ALA A 432 -2.49 -10.49 14.42
CA ALA A 432 -1.58 -11.63 14.36
C ALA A 432 -0.76 -11.62 13.06
N LEU A 433 -1.38 -11.29 11.92
CA LEU A 433 -0.69 -11.18 10.64
C LEU A 433 0.29 -10.00 10.62
N ALA A 434 -0.10 -8.84 11.15
CA ALA A 434 0.79 -7.69 11.25
C ALA A 434 2.00 -7.97 12.16
N LEU A 435 1.76 -8.60 13.31
CA LEU A 435 2.80 -8.98 14.27
C LEU A 435 3.74 -10.05 13.70
N LEU A 436 3.20 -11.03 12.97
CA LEU A 436 4.00 -12.03 12.25
C LEU A 436 4.92 -11.34 11.24
N CYS A 437 4.39 -10.44 10.41
CA CYS A 437 5.20 -9.71 9.43
C CYS A 437 6.31 -8.89 10.11
N ALA A 438 6.01 -8.25 11.24
CA ALA A 438 6.98 -7.45 11.99
C ALA A 438 8.10 -8.29 12.58
N ARG A 439 7.77 -9.46 13.16
CA ARG A 439 8.76 -10.39 13.75
C ARG A 439 9.59 -11.11 12.70
N GLU A 440 8.96 -11.47 11.59
CA GLU A 440 9.53 -12.37 10.58
C GLU A 440 9.92 -11.65 9.29
N ALA A 441 10.06 -10.31 9.33
CA ALA A 441 10.42 -9.50 8.16
C ALA A 441 11.71 -9.97 7.47
N TRP A 442 12.60 -10.59 8.24
CA TRP A 442 13.87 -11.15 7.78
C TRP A 442 13.76 -12.58 7.26
N THR A 443 12.75 -13.34 7.70
CA THR A 443 12.57 -14.77 7.43
C THR A 443 11.64 -15.01 6.23
N LEU A 444 10.58 -14.22 6.10
CA LEU A 444 9.57 -14.39 5.04
C LEU A 444 10.14 -14.04 3.65
N ALA A 445 10.30 -15.03 2.77
CA ALA A 445 10.88 -14.81 1.44
C ALA A 445 9.83 -14.43 0.38
N TYR A 446 8.61 -14.95 0.50
CA TYR A 446 7.57 -14.73 -0.50
C TYR A 446 6.76 -13.45 -0.24
N ALA A 447 6.67 -12.56 -1.21
CA ALA A 447 5.90 -11.32 -1.14
C ALA A 447 5.07 -11.11 -2.42
N PRO A 448 3.87 -11.73 -2.57
CA PRO A 448 3.03 -11.59 -3.74
C PRO A 448 2.62 -10.14 -4.06
N ALA A 449 2.68 -9.21 -3.10
CA ALA A 449 2.50 -7.79 -3.38
C ALA A 449 3.56 -7.19 -4.33
N GLU A 450 4.66 -7.90 -4.58
CA GLU A 450 5.65 -7.53 -5.60
C GLU A 450 5.31 -8.03 -7.00
N GLU A 451 4.34 -8.93 -7.14
CA GLU A 451 3.93 -9.48 -8.44
C GLU A 451 2.68 -8.75 -8.95
N GLU A 452 2.80 -8.21 -10.17
CA GLU A 452 1.77 -7.40 -10.82
C GLU A 452 0.39 -8.10 -10.89
N ARG A 453 0.39 -9.42 -11.07
CA ARG A 453 -0.82 -10.26 -11.11
C ARG A 453 -1.67 -10.10 -9.86
N TRP A 454 -1.05 -10.23 -8.67
CA TRP A 454 -1.77 -10.18 -7.39
C TRP A 454 -2.16 -8.75 -7.02
N VAL A 455 -1.30 -7.78 -7.35
CA VAL A 455 -1.62 -6.35 -7.21
C VAL A 455 -2.86 -5.99 -8.04
N GLN A 456 -2.93 -6.44 -9.29
CA GLN A 456 -4.11 -6.22 -10.13
C GLN A 456 -5.37 -6.85 -9.52
N ALA A 457 -5.27 -8.10 -9.06
CA ALA A 457 -6.39 -8.80 -8.43
C ALA A 457 -6.90 -8.07 -7.17
N TYR A 458 -5.98 -7.56 -6.34
CA TYR A 458 -6.30 -6.78 -5.15
C TYR A 458 -7.12 -5.53 -5.46
N TYR A 459 -6.69 -4.73 -6.44
CA TYR A 459 -7.40 -3.51 -6.82
C TYR A 459 -8.70 -3.79 -7.57
N ALA A 460 -8.78 -4.90 -8.32
CA ALA A 460 -10.00 -5.33 -9.01
C ALA A 460 -11.05 -5.95 -8.07
N GLY A 461 -10.67 -6.32 -6.84
CA GLY A 461 -11.53 -7.11 -5.96
C GLY A 461 -11.69 -8.56 -6.42
N ASP A 462 -10.74 -9.07 -7.21
CA ASP A 462 -10.76 -10.45 -7.72
C ASP A 462 -10.20 -11.41 -6.66
N ARG A 463 -11.12 -11.87 -5.80
CA ARG A 463 -10.80 -12.78 -4.69
C ARG A 463 -10.43 -14.18 -5.17
N SER A 464 -10.97 -14.60 -6.32
CA SER A 464 -10.67 -15.91 -6.90
C SER A 464 -9.23 -15.95 -7.39
N GLU A 465 -8.80 -14.89 -8.07
CA GLU A 465 -7.41 -14.75 -8.48
C GLU A 465 -6.51 -14.64 -7.25
N LEU A 466 -6.79 -13.74 -6.31
CA LEU A 466 -6.00 -13.59 -5.08
C LEU A 466 -5.81 -14.91 -4.31
N ALA A 467 -6.83 -15.77 -4.24
CA ALA A 467 -6.72 -17.08 -3.57
C ALA A 467 -5.60 -17.96 -4.13
N GLY A 468 -5.16 -17.72 -5.38
CA GLY A 468 -4.05 -18.43 -6.02
C GLY A 468 -2.69 -18.26 -5.33
N CYS A 469 -2.49 -17.23 -4.49
CA CYS A 469 -1.27 -17.08 -3.69
C CYS A 469 -1.42 -17.59 -2.25
N LEU A 470 -2.62 -17.97 -1.81
CA LEU A 470 -2.95 -18.21 -0.40
C LEU A 470 -2.21 -19.40 0.21
N ASP A 471 -2.14 -20.52 -0.50
CA ASP A 471 -1.48 -21.73 0.02
C ASP A 471 0.03 -21.54 0.16
N ARG A 472 0.64 -20.78 -0.75
CA ARG A 472 2.06 -20.42 -0.64
C ARG A 472 2.31 -19.45 0.52
N LEU A 473 1.43 -18.46 0.74
CA LEU A 473 1.50 -17.59 1.92
C LEU A 473 1.41 -18.42 3.22
N ALA A 474 0.47 -19.35 3.30
CA ALA A 474 0.31 -20.22 4.47
C ALA A 474 1.55 -21.10 4.70
N ALA A 475 2.09 -21.70 3.64
CA ALA A 475 3.30 -22.52 3.73
C ALA A 475 4.55 -21.73 4.14
N GLU A 476 4.65 -20.46 3.75
CA GLU A 476 5.76 -19.58 4.14
C GLU A 476 5.64 -19.14 5.59
N MET A 477 4.46 -18.75 6.05
CA MET A 477 4.23 -18.46 7.47
C MET A 477 4.54 -19.67 8.35
N ALA A 478 4.12 -20.87 7.94
CA ALA A 478 4.32 -22.10 8.70
C ALA A 478 5.80 -22.46 8.94
N LYS A 479 6.74 -21.88 8.18
CA LYS A 479 8.20 -22.06 8.36
C LYS A 479 8.81 -21.14 9.41
N THR A 480 8.08 -20.13 9.85
CA THR A 480 8.57 -19.11 10.79
C THR A 480 8.31 -19.48 12.24
N ASP A 481 9.20 -19.07 13.14
CA ASP A 481 9.09 -19.34 14.58
C ASP A 481 7.83 -18.70 15.19
N SER A 482 7.47 -17.49 14.75
CA SER A 482 6.31 -16.77 15.27
C SER A 482 4.96 -17.44 14.94
N TYR A 483 4.90 -18.28 13.90
CA TYR A 483 3.62 -18.81 13.43
C TYR A 483 2.93 -19.72 14.43
N ALA A 484 3.68 -20.61 15.10
CA ALA A 484 3.09 -21.54 16.06
C ALA A 484 2.25 -20.81 17.12
N ALA A 485 2.76 -19.71 17.67
CA ALA A 485 2.08 -18.89 18.66
C ALA A 485 0.89 -18.08 18.11
N LEU A 486 0.91 -17.73 16.82
CA LEU A 486 -0.06 -16.84 16.17
C LEU A 486 -1.14 -17.58 15.38
N SER A 487 -0.90 -18.84 15.01
CA SER A 487 -1.73 -19.70 14.15
C SER A 487 -3.20 -19.75 14.60
N ARG A 488 -3.46 -19.81 15.91
CA ARG A 488 -4.82 -19.84 16.47
C ARG A 488 -5.70 -18.65 16.07
N TRP A 489 -5.11 -17.53 15.67
CA TRP A 489 -5.84 -16.36 15.16
C TRP A 489 -5.74 -16.20 13.64
N ILE A 490 -4.71 -16.77 13.02
CA ILE A 490 -4.46 -16.67 11.57
C ILE A 490 -5.30 -17.71 10.81
N GLU A 491 -5.26 -18.97 11.21
CA GLU A 491 -5.87 -20.09 10.48
C GLU A 491 -7.37 -19.90 10.21
N PRO A 492 -8.21 -19.41 11.16
CA PRO A 492 -9.62 -19.17 10.87
C PRO A 492 -9.87 -18.17 9.73
N LEU A 493 -8.97 -17.18 9.54
CA LEU A 493 -9.07 -16.24 8.42
C LEU A 493 -8.66 -16.94 7.12
N LEU A 494 -7.58 -17.72 7.13
CA LEU A 494 -7.13 -18.47 5.94
C LEU A 494 -8.20 -19.47 5.49
N ASP A 495 -8.84 -20.17 6.41
CA ASP A 495 -9.94 -21.08 6.10
C ASP A 495 -11.17 -20.36 5.54
N ALA A 496 -11.49 -19.17 6.07
CA ALA A 496 -12.54 -18.33 5.50
C ALA A 496 -12.20 -17.92 4.06
N ALA A 497 -10.95 -17.51 3.80
CA ALA A 497 -10.48 -17.15 2.47
C ALA A 497 -10.53 -18.35 1.51
N ARG A 498 -10.02 -19.53 1.91
CA ARG A 498 -10.09 -20.79 1.12
C ARG A 498 -11.52 -21.19 0.77
N SER A 499 -12.44 -21.01 1.72
CA SER A 499 -13.86 -21.35 1.54
C SER A 499 -14.68 -20.24 0.87
N GLY A 500 -14.05 -19.13 0.47
CA GLY A 500 -14.72 -17.99 -0.16
C GLY A 500 -15.71 -17.24 0.74
N LYS A 501 -15.68 -17.49 2.05
CA LYS A 501 -16.57 -16.84 3.02
C LYS A 501 -16.21 -15.36 3.16
N THR A 502 -17.23 -14.53 3.29
CA THR A 502 -17.09 -13.10 3.58
C THR A 502 -17.77 -12.74 4.89
N TRP A 503 -17.32 -11.66 5.53
CA TRP A 503 -18.11 -11.04 6.60
C TRP A 503 -19.24 -10.18 6.03
N ASP A 504 -20.26 -9.95 6.86
CA ASP A 504 -21.41 -9.09 6.54
C ASP A 504 -21.25 -7.74 7.26
N GLU A 505 -21.11 -6.66 6.48
CA GLU A 505 -20.97 -5.28 6.97
C GLU A 505 -22.31 -4.63 7.36
N ARG A 506 -23.43 -5.32 7.11
CA ARG A 506 -24.78 -4.89 7.51
C ARG A 506 -25.12 -5.28 8.95
N ALA A 507 -24.39 -6.22 9.52
CA ALA A 507 -24.57 -6.62 10.91
C ALA A 507 -24.18 -5.50 11.88
N ASP A 508 -24.83 -5.47 13.06
CA ASP A 508 -24.35 -4.66 14.16
C ASP A 508 -23.12 -5.34 14.80
N ILE A 509 -21.99 -4.64 14.86
CA ILE A 509 -20.74 -5.23 15.35
C ILE A 509 -20.83 -5.65 16.83
N ARG A 510 -21.69 -4.98 17.63
CA ARG A 510 -21.82 -5.23 19.07
C ARG A 510 -22.21 -6.67 19.38
N ALA A 511 -23.01 -7.29 18.52
CA ALA A 511 -23.43 -8.69 18.68
C ALA A 511 -22.23 -9.64 18.74
N LYS A 512 -21.30 -9.55 17.77
CA LYS A 512 -20.10 -10.41 17.72
C LYS A 512 -19.09 -10.07 18.81
N TRP A 513 -19.01 -8.81 19.21
CA TRP A 513 -18.14 -8.35 20.30
C TRP A 513 -18.72 -8.60 21.71
N ARG A 514 -19.94 -9.12 21.79
CA ARG A 514 -20.69 -9.32 23.03
C ARG A 514 -20.79 -8.03 23.85
N ILE A 515 -21.26 -6.97 23.21
CA ILE A 515 -21.51 -5.65 23.79
C ILE A 515 -23.03 -5.44 23.84
N PRO A 516 -23.62 -5.10 25.01
CA PRO A 516 -25.04 -4.79 25.08
C PRO A 516 -25.42 -3.55 24.24
N PRO A 517 -26.70 -3.42 23.83
CA PRO A 517 -27.76 -4.42 23.97
C PRO A 517 -27.58 -5.57 22.97
N PHE A 518 -27.71 -6.81 23.44
CA PHE A 518 -27.66 -8.01 22.59
C PHE A 518 -28.99 -8.16 21.84
N ALA A 519 -29.28 -7.24 20.92
CA ALA A 519 -30.35 -7.49 19.97
C ALA A 519 -29.87 -8.64 19.07
N GLY A 520 -30.33 -9.86 19.37
CA GLY A 520 -30.30 -10.95 18.40
C GLY A 520 -30.92 -10.45 17.09
N SER A 521 -30.47 -10.99 15.97
CA SER A 521 -30.95 -10.71 14.62
C SER A 521 -32.49 -10.79 14.52
N GLY A 522 -33.17 -9.72 14.90
CA GLY A 522 -34.58 -9.48 14.68
C GLY A 522 -34.65 -8.56 13.48
N ALA A 523 -35.08 -9.11 12.35
CA ALA A 523 -35.51 -8.30 11.22
C ALA A 523 -36.48 -7.23 11.75
N VAL A 524 -36.11 -5.96 11.62
CA VAL A 524 -37.04 -4.85 11.83
C VAL A 524 -38.12 -5.01 10.74
N PRO A 525 -39.40 -5.25 11.08
CA PRO A 525 -40.43 -5.31 10.08
C PRO A 525 -40.56 -3.91 9.48
N VAL A 526 -40.38 -3.80 8.16
CA VAL A 526 -40.75 -2.62 7.41
C VAL A 526 -42.25 -2.40 7.63
N GLY A 527 -42.61 -1.27 8.24
CA GLY A 527 -43.98 -0.92 8.57
C GLY A 527 -44.86 -0.80 7.34
N GLY A 528 -45.60 -1.87 7.02
CA GLY A 528 -46.78 -1.83 6.18
C GLY A 528 -47.96 -1.32 6.98
N LYS A 529 -48.61 -0.26 6.48
CA LYS A 529 -49.84 0.32 7.04
C LYS A 529 -50.89 -0.77 7.29
N ARG A 530 -51.38 -0.84 8.54
CA ARG A 530 -52.58 -1.59 8.89
C ARG A 530 -53.79 -0.83 8.34
N ASN A 531 -54.48 -1.40 7.37
CA ASN A 531 -55.91 -1.19 7.21
C ASN A 531 -56.60 -2.39 7.86
N GLY A 532 -57.51 -2.12 8.77
CA GLY A 532 -58.30 -3.13 9.42
C GLY A 532 -59.40 -3.65 8.50
N GLU A 533 -59.70 -4.93 8.62
CA GLU A 533 -61.05 -5.46 8.44
C GLU A 533 -61.14 -6.79 9.19
N GLU A 534 -62.14 -6.85 10.08
CA GLU A 534 -62.56 -8.04 10.80
C GLU A 534 -63.27 -9.04 9.89
N ARG A 535 -63.13 -10.32 10.24
CA ARG A 535 -63.96 -11.53 9.99
C ARG A 535 -62.96 -12.66 9.71
N GLY A 536 -62.92 -13.79 10.38
CA GLY A 536 -63.98 -14.62 10.95
C GLY A 536 -63.41 -16.06 10.94
N SER A 537 -63.85 -16.87 11.89
CA SER A 537 -63.49 -18.27 12.18
C SER A 537 -63.28 -19.22 10.98
N GLY A 538 -62.41 -20.23 11.14
CA GLY A 538 -62.46 -21.44 10.32
C GLY A 538 -61.31 -22.43 10.57
N ILE A 539 -61.64 -23.57 11.18
CA ILE A 539 -60.81 -24.76 11.43
C ILE A 539 -60.67 -25.59 10.14
N ALA A 540 -59.52 -26.26 9.95
CA ALA A 540 -59.37 -27.68 9.50
C ALA A 540 -58.22 -27.98 8.50
N SER A 541 -57.31 -28.84 8.96
CA SER A 541 -56.67 -30.03 8.33
C SER A 541 -56.34 -30.15 6.83
N ALA A 542 -55.07 -30.52 6.60
CA ALA A 542 -54.52 -31.64 5.81
C ALA A 542 -54.94 -31.90 4.34
N GLY A 543 -53.93 -32.09 3.48
CA GLY A 543 -54.07 -32.79 2.20
C GLY A 543 -52.85 -32.65 1.27
N LYS A 544 -52.16 -33.77 1.03
CA LYS A 544 -51.17 -33.99 -0.04
C LYS A 544 -51.88 -34.10 -1.40
N ASP A 545 -51.25 -33.59 -2.46
CA ASP A 545 -51.07 -34.21 -3.81
C ASP A 545 -50.57 -33.11 -4.78
N SER A 546 -49.41 -33.23 -5.43
CA SER A 546 -49.04 -34.06 -6.58
C SER A 546 -49.61 -33.58 -7.93
N GLY A 547 -48.71 -33.33 -8.90
CA GLY A 547 -49.02 -33.37 -10.34
C GLY A 547 -49.20 -32.04 -11.10
N GLY A 548 -48.24 -31.75 -11.99
CA GLY A 548 -48.56 -31.62 -13.41
C GLY A 548 -48.72 -30.23 -14.06
N ARG A 549 -47.70 -29.90 -14.88
CA ARG A 549 -47.77 -29.31 -16.25
C ARG A 549 -48.24 -27.87 -16.50
N GLN A 550 -47.27 -27.11 -17.04
CA GLN A 550 -47.27 -26.36 -18.31
C GLN A 550 -48.45 -25.43 -18.66
N SER A 551 -48.14 -24.13 -18.69
CA SER A 551 -48.32 -23.16 -19.79
C SER A 551 -47.96 -21.80 -19.19
N GLY A 552 -47.43 -20.78 -19.84
CA GLY A 552 -47.19 -20.45 -21.23
C GLY A 552 -46.79 -18.96 -21.24
N SER A 553 -46.39 -18.47 -22.41
CA SER A 553 -46.11 -17.06 -22.74
C SER A 553 -44.74 -16.48 -22.29
N LYS A 554 -43.80 -16.59 -23.23
CA LYS A 554 -42.75 -15.60 -23.45
C LYS A 554 -43.42 -14.31 -23.92
N LEU A 555 -43.11 -13.19 -23.28
CA LEU A 555 -43.27 -11.85 -23.84
C LEU A 555 -41.90 -11.20 -23.95
N ASN A 556 -41.69 -10.54 -25.09
CA ASN A 556 -40.51 -9.82 -25.53
C ASN A 556 -40.14 -8.67 -24.59
N ASP A 557 -38.86 -8.55 -24.23
CA ASP A 557 -38.27 -7.27 -23.84
C ASP A 557 -37.32 -6.80 -24.94
N GLY A 558 -37.78 -5.79 -25.68
CA GLY A 558 -37.00 -4.98 -26.57
C GLY A 558 -36.16 -3.96 -25.78
N LYS A 559 -34.95 -3.73 -26.29
CA LYS A 559 -34.05 -2.62 -25.97
C LYS A 559 -34.80 -1.28 -25.87
N ALA A 560 -34.51 -0.52 -24.81
CA ALA A 560 -34.55 0.93 -24.87
C ALA A 560 -33.41 1.53 -24.02
N SER A 561 -32.51 2.18 -24.74
CA SER A 561 -31.44 3.07 -24.29
C SER A 561 -31.99 4.40 -23.78
N VAL A 562 -31.50 4.89 -22.65
CA VAL A 562 -31.54 6.31 -22.23
C VAL A 562 -30.25 6.51 -21.42
N GLY A 563 -29.36 7.47 -21.65
CA GLY A 563 -29.46 8.79 -22.27
C GLY A 563 -28.71 9.73 -21.32
N LYS A 564 -27.44 10.00 -21.61
CA LYS A 564 -26.60 10.97 -20.88
C LYS A 564 -27.19 12.36 -21.02
N LEU A 565 -27.38 13.07 -19.92
CA LEU A 565 -27.61 14.52 -19.91
C LEU A 565 -26.37 15.22 -19.35
N SER A 566 -25.78 16.03 -20.23
CA SER A 566 -24.77 17.05 -19.99
C SER A 566 -25.45 18.35 -19.59
N ASP A 567 -24.98 19.02 -18.53
CA ASP A 567 -25.37 20.40 -18.25
C ASP A 567 -24.21 21.37 -18.51
N GLY A 568 -24.54 22.34 -19.35
CA GLY A 568 -23.67 23.36 -19.89
C GLY A 568 -23.50 24.59 -19.00
N LYS A 569 -22.49 25.37 -19.39
CA LYS A 569 -22.16 26.71 -18.93
C LYS A 569 -23.31 27.69 -19.18
N ALA A 570 -23.51 28.61 -18.24
CA ALA A 570 -24.12 29.91 -18.50
C ALA A 570 -23.23 31.03 -17.94
N SER A 571 -22.96 32.01 -18.80
CA SER A 571 -22.18 33.22 -18.59
C SER A 571 -23.11 34.44 -18.67
N VAL A 572 -23.08 35.32 -17.68
CA VAL A 572 -23.54 36.72 -17.69
C VAL A 572 -22.80 37.39 -16.52
N GLY A 573 -22.23 38.59 -16.52
CA GLY A 573 -22.19 39.73 -17.42
C GLY A 573 -21.81 40.94 -16.54
N LYS A 574 -20.82 41.73 -16.96
CA LYS A 574 -20.27 42.93 -16.30
C LYS A 574 -21.34 43.98 -15.93
N ARG A 575 -21.14 44.68 -14.80
CA ARG A 575 -21.36 46.13 -14.66
C ARG A 575 -20.30 46.77 -13.75
N GLU A 576 -19.92 47.97 -14.14
CA GLU A 576 -18.83 48.82 -13.65
C GLU A 576 -19.22 49.69 -12.45
N GLY A 577 -18.19 50.23 -11.77
CA GLY A 577 -18.16 51.62 -11.31
C GLY A 577 -18.46 51.89 -9.83
N GLY A 578 -17.46 52.39 -9.09
CA GLY A 578 -17.66 53.04 -7.79
C GLY A 578 -16.38 53.11 -6.94
N GLU A 579 -15.68 54.25 -6.98
CA GLU A 579 -14.48 54.60 -6.23
C GLU A 579 -14.69 54.77 -4.71
N ARG A 580 -13.67 54.33 -3.92
CA ARG A 580 -12.96 54.91 -2.71
C ARG A 580 -13.68 55.89 -1.74
N PRO A 581 -13.16 56.18 -0.50
CA PRO A 581 -11.84 55.90 0.09
C PRO A 581 -11.77 55.46 1.59
N HIS A 582 -10.53 55.18 2.01
CA HIS A 582 -9.93 55.16 3.35
C HIS A 582 -10.59 55.93 4.53
N ARG A 583 -10.50 55.29 5.72
CA ARG A 583 -10.12 55.77 7.08
C ARG A 583 -10.74 54.78 8.07
N GLY A 584 -10.18 54.30 9.17
CA GLY A 584 -8.98 54.55 9.96
C GLY A 584 -9.25 53.84 11.30
N SER A 585 -8.23 53.24 11.91
CA SER A 585 -8.27 52.77 13.31
C SER A 585 -8.62 53.95 14.25
N PRO A 586 -9.17 53.76 15.47
CA PRO A 586 -8.35 53.25 16.58
C PRO A 586 -9.10 52.47 17.70
N ARG A 587 -8.47 51.41 18.23
CA ARG A 587 -8.00 51.24 19.62
C ARG A 587 -7.77 49.75 19.92
#